data_AF-A0A2I0J4S6-F1
#
_entry.id   AF-A0A2I0J4S6-F1
#
_cell.length_a   1.000
_cell.length_b   1.000
_cell.length_c   1.000
_cell.angle_alpha   90.00
_cell.angle_beta   90.00
_cell.angle_gamma   90.00
#
_symmetry.space_group_name_H-M   'P 1'
#
loop_
_entity.id
_entity.type
_entity.pdbx_description
1 polymer ?
#
loop_
_entity_poly.entity_id
_entity_poly.type
_entity_poly.pdbx_seq_one_letter_code
_entity_poly.pdbx_strand_id
1 'polypeptide(L)'
;MPRSFIAIQGVVYCKSCKYAGVGTLLGATPLLGAEVKLECNSSSRPVGGTMKTDKNGYFFIMAPKTITTYAFHKCKVSLVSSPPAAMCKKPSDLHGGISGATLRPEKPFMANKLPYMLFTVGPLAFEPQCPH
;
A
#
# COMPACT_ATOMS: atom_id res chain seq x y z
N MET A 1 -10.14 -20.72 -2.68
CA MET A 1 -9.78 -19.76 -3.74
C MET A 1 -8.78 -20.44 -4.68
N PRO A 2 -9.01 -20.46 -6.01
CA PRO A 2 -8.09 -21.10 -6.95
C PRO A 2 -6.71 -20.42 -6.95
N ARG A 3 -5.69 -21.15 -7.39
CA ARG A 3 -4.32 -20.63 -7.49
C ARG A 3 -4.28 -19.56 -8.58
N SER A 4 -3.96 -18.33 -8.20
CA SER A 4 -3.88 -17.18 -9.11
C SER A 4 -2.71 -16.29 -8.70
N PHE A 5 -2.27 -15.42 -9.60
CA PHE A 5 -1.31 -14.37 -9.29
C PHE A 5 -1.95 -13.29 -8.44
N ILE A 6 -1.12 -12.50 -7.75
CA ILE A 6 -1.58 -11.44 -6.86
C ILE A 6 -1.39 -10.09 -7.55
N ALA A 7 -2.44 -9.27 -7.55
CA ALA A 7 -2.32 -7.84 -7.75
C ALA A 7 -2.85 -7.12 -6.52
N ILE A 8 -2.24 -5.99 -6.16
CA ILE A 8 -2.54 -5.26 -4.94
C ILE A 8 -2.80 -3.82 -5.28
N GLN A 9 -3.86 -3.26 -4.72
CA GLN A 9 -4.19 -1.86 -4.84
C GLN A 9 -4.40 -1.20 -3.47
N GLY A 10 -4.28 0.11 -3.45
CA GLY A 10 -4.56 0.90 -2.26
C GLY A 10 -4.39 2.39 -2.55
N VAL A 11 -4.63 3.20 -1.52
CA VAL A 11 -4.51 4.65 -1.59
C VAL A 11 -3.66 5.13 -0.42
N VAL A 12 -2.77 6.08 -0.69
CA VAL A 12 -1.96 6.77 0.31
C VAL A 12 -2.41 8.21 0.41
N TYR A 13 -2.60 8.67 1.65
CA TYR A 13 -3.01 10.01 1.98
C TYR A 13 -1.93 10.78 2.75
N CYS A 14 -2.01 12.09 2.65
CA CYS A 14 -1.35 13.07 3.47
C CYS A 14 -2.36 13.54 4.51
N LYS A 15 -2.15 13.25 5.79
CA LYS A 15 -3.09 13.69 6.84
C LYS A 15 -3.09 15.21 6.98
N SER A 16 -4.22 15.77 7.40
CA SER A 16 -4.33 17.20 7.72
C SER A 16 -3.68 17.51 9.07
N CYS A 17 -3.08 18.69 9.18
CA CYS A 17 -2.55 19.22 10.44
C CYS A 17 -3.58 19.31 11.56
N LYS A 18 -4.85 19.53 11.21
CA LYS A 18 -5.95 19.58 12.19
C LYS A 18 -6.11 18.26 12.97
N TYR A 19 -5.68 17.15 12.40
CA TYR A 19 -5.83 15.81 12.97
C TYR A 19 -4.50 15.06 13.04
N ALA A 20 -3.40 15.80 13.21
CA ALA A 20 -2.08 15.21 13.43
C ALA A 20 -2.12 14.23 14.62
N GLY A 21 -1.54 13.04 14.46
CA GLY A 21 -1.54 11.99 15.50
C GLY A 21 -2.87 11.26 15.72
N VAL A 22 -3.99 11.73 15.15
CA VAL A 22 -5.30 11.05 15.27
C VAL A 22 -5.47 10.04 14.15
N GLY A 23 -5.99 8.84 14.43
CA GLY A 23 -6.24 7.78 13.44
C GLY A 23 -7.40 8.07 12.47
N THR A 24 -7.39 9.22 11.80
CA THR A 24 -8.44 9.67 10.89
C THR A 24 -7.87 10.17 9.56
N LEU A 25 -8.68 10.04 8.51
CA LEU A 25 -8.45 10.57 7.16
C LEU A 25 -9.28 11.82 6.88
N LEU A 26 -9.95 12.39 7.90
CA LEU A 26 -10.70 13.62 7.74
C LEU A 26 -9.78 14.77 7.31
N GLY A 27 -10.13 15.43 6.20
CA GLY A 27 -9.31 16.49 5.61
C GLY A 27 -7.98 16.01 5.03
N ALA A 28 -7.75 14.70 4.94
CA ALA A 28 -6.54 14.16 4.33
C ALA A 28 -6.61 14.29 2.79
N THR A 29 -5.48 14.58 2.17
CA THR A 29 -5.37 14.74 0.71
C THR A 29 -4.65 13.56 0.09
N PRO A 30 -5.03 13.11 -1.12
CA PRO A 30 -4.30 12.03 -1.77
C PRO A 30 -2.85 12.44 -2.05
N LEU A 31 -1.91 11.52 -1.80
CA LEU A 31 -0.49 11.82 -1.86
C LEU A 31 0.15 11.27 -3.15
N LEU A 32 0.46 12.16 -4.09
CA LEU A 32 1.16 11.82 -5.33
C LEU A 32 2.64 11.52 -5.09
N GLY A 33 3.14 10.39 -5.59
CA GLY A 33 4.56 10.05 -5.58
C GLY A 33 5.08 9.48 -4.25
N ALA A 34 4.19 9.10 -3.34
CA ALA A 34 4.57 8.34 -2.15
C ALA A 34 5.02 6.95 -2.55
N GLU A 35 6.12 6.49 -1.94
CA GLU A 35 6.69 5.17 -2.18
C GLU A 35 6.13 4.17 -1.17
N VAL A 36 5.56 3.09 -1.70
CA VAL A 36 5.09 1.94 -0.93
C VAL A 36 5.91 0.71 -1.28
N LYS A 37 6.09 -0.18 -0.32
CA LYS A 37 6.78 -1.46 -0.49
C LYS A 37 5.79 -2.59 -0.28
N LEU A 38 5.71 -3.47 -1.27
CA LEU A 38 5.18 -4.81 -1.09
C LEU A 38 6.31 -5.72 -0.62
N GLU A 39 6.11 -6.40 0.50
CA GLU A 39 7.03 -7.43 0.98
C GLU A 39 6.24 -8.69 1.32
N CYS A 40 6.63 -9.81 0.72
CA CYS A 40 6.07 -11.11 1.01
C CYS A 40 7.14 -12.01 1.59
N ASN A 41 6.90 -12.50 2.80
CA ASN A 41 7.82 -13.40 3.48
C ASN A 41 7.65 -14.82 2.93
N SER A 42 8.50 -15.20 1.97
CA SER A 42 8.58 -16.55 1.44
C SER A 42 9.69 -17.34 2.16
N SER A 43 9.54 -18.66 2.23
CA SER A 43 10.42 -19.56 2.98
C SER A 43 11.90 -19.52 2.59
N SER A 44 12.24 -18.92 1.44
CA SER A 44 13.61 -18.82 0.94
C SER A 44 14.17 -17.40 0.92
N ARG A 45 13.38 -16.38 0.51
CA ARG A 45 13.77 -14.94 0.50
C ARG A 45 12.52 -14.04 0.54
N PRO A 46 12.59 -12.83 1.11
CA PRO A 46 11.54 -11.83 0.93
C PRO A 46 11.45 -11.47 -0.55
N VAL A 47 10.26 -11.63 -1.13
CA VAL A 47 10.00 -11.23 -2.52
C VAL A 47 9.05 -10.04 -2.48
N GLY A 48 9.36 -9.01 -3.24
CA GLY A 48 8.67 -7.74 -3.14
C GLY A 48 8.97 -6.79 -4.28
N GLY A 49 8.42 -5.59 -4.15
CA GLY A 49 8.65 -4.48 -5.08
C GLY A 49 8.21 -3.17 -4.45
N THR A 50 8.81 -2.07 -4.90
CA THR A 50 8.36 -0.73 -4.54
C THR A 50 7.54 -0.13 -5.68
N MET A 51 6.60 0.74 -5.34
CA MET A 51 5.77 1.46 -6.30
C MET A 51 5.51 2.86 -5.78
N LYS A 52 5.39 3.81 -6.70
CA LYS A 52 4.97 5.17 -6.39
C LYS A 52 3.50 5.36 -6.68
N THR A 53 2.83 6.11 -5.83
CA THR A 53 1.43 6.47 -6.01
C THR A 53 1.24 7.50 -7.12
N ASP A 54 0.05 7.48 -7.73
CA ASP A 54 -0.38 8.44 -8.73
C ASP A 54 -0.99 9.71 -8.13
N LYS A 55 -1.55 10.59 -8.98
CA LYS A 55 -2.13 11.89 -8.58
C LYS A 55 -3.32 11.76 -7.62
N ASN A 56 -3.97 10.61 -7.59
CA ASN A 56 -5.08 10.28 -6.69
C ASN A 56 -4.58 9.55 -5.43
N GLY A 57 -3.27 9.54 -5.18
CA GLY A 57 -2.66 8.75 -4.12
C GLY A 57 -2.78 7.24 -4.33
N TYR A 58 -3.26 6.81 -5.50
CA TYR A 58 -3.55 5.41 -5.77
C TYR A 58 -2.29 4.69 -6.23
N PHE A 59 -2.10 3.46 -5.77
CA PHE A 59 -1.05 2.58 -6.25
C PHE A 59 -1.65 1.24 -6.68
N PHE A 60 -1.03 0.65 -7.68
CA PHE A 60 -1.35 -0.68 -8.17
C PHE A 60 -0.07 -1.45 -8.44
N ILE A 61 0.09 -2.62 -7.81
CA ILE A 61 1.28 -3.44 -7.90
C ILE A 61 0.87 -4.83 -8.36
N MET A 62 1.44 -5.27 -9.48
CA MET A 62 1.41 -6.68 -9.85
C MET A 62 2.56 -7.38 -9.14
N ALA A 63 2.25 -8.33 -8.25
CA ALA A 63 3.27 -9.09 -7.57
C ALA A 63 4.07 -9.94 -8.58
N PRO A 64 5.35 -10.24 -8.29
CA PRO A 64 6.12 -11.18 -9.11
C PRO A 64 5.38 -12.51 -9.28
N LYS A 65 5.51 -13.12 -10.46
CA LYS A 65 4.82 -14.39 -10.81
C LYS A 65 5.21 -15.57 -9.90
N THR A 66 6.20 -15.41 -9.04
CA THR A 66 6.57 -16.39 -8.02
C THR A 66 5.60 -16.39 -6.84
N ILE A 67 4.82 -15.32 -6.64
CA ILE A 67 3.87 -15.16 -5.54
C ILE A 67 2.46 -15.45 -6.04
N THR A 68 1.78 -16.36 -5.36
CA THR A 68 0.40 -16.76 -5.68
C THR A 68 -0.50 -16.55 -4.48
N THR A 69 -1.81 -16.62 -4.70
CA THR A 69 -2.84 -16.52 -3.67
C THR A 69 -2.53 -17.37 -2.44
N TYR A 70 -1.88 -18.54 -2.52
CA TYR A 70 -1.53 -19.30 -1.30
C TYR A 70 -0.61 -18.58 -0.32
N ALA A 71 0.23 -17.65 -0.80
CA ALA A 71 1.17 -16.91 0.03
C ALA A 71 0.67 -15.49 0.38
N PHE A 72 -0.56 -15.11 0.00
CA PHE A 72 -1.04 -13.73 0.18
C PHE A 72 -1.00 -13.28 1.64
N HIS A 73 -1.27 -14.19 2.59
CA HIS A 73 -1.29 -13.91 4.02
C HIS A 73 0.10 -13.59 4.60
N LYS A 74 1.17 -13.90 3.86
CA LYS A 74 2.56 -13.55 4.21
C LYS A 74 3.03 -12.26 3.55
N CYS A 75 2.18 -11.66 2.71
CA CYS A 75 2.43 -10.38 2.08
C CYS A 75 1.93 -9.23 2.94
N LYS A 76 2.70 -8.15 2.97
CA LYS A 76 2.37 -6.90 3.64
C LYS A 76 2.73 -5.73 2.74
N VAL A 77 1.97 -4.64 2.87
CA VAL A 77 2.29 -3.36 2.24
C VAL A 77 2.66 -2.35 3.32
N SER A 78 3.80 -1.68 3.19
CA SER A 78 4.23 -0.63 4.10
C SER A 78 4.65 0.64 3.35
N LEU A 79 4.57 1.77 4.05
CA LEU A 79 5.05 3.06 3.59
C LEU A 79 6.58 3.10 3.69
N VAL A 80 7.24 3.56 2.63
CA VAL A 80 8.69 3.73 2.58
C VAL A 80 9.06 5.19 2.74
N SER A 81 8.60 6.02 1.80
CA SER A 81 8.99 7.42 1.73
C SER A 81 7.87 8.27 1.16
N SER A 82 7.81 9.52 1.60
CA SER A 82 6.95 10.53 1.02
C SER A 82 7.71 11.29 -0.09
N PRO A 83 7.00 11.97 -1.00
CA PRO A 83 7.63 12.87 -1.96
C PRO A 83 8.38 13.99 -1.24
N PRO A 84 9.53 14.46 -1.76
CA PRO A 84 10.28 15.57 -1.16
C PRO A 84 9.47 16.86 -1.03
N ALA A 85 8.58 17.12 -1.99
CA ALA A 85 7.70 18.29 -2.05
C ALA A 85 6.47 18.20 -1.13
N ALA A 86 6.20 17.05 -0.53
CA ALA A 86 5.05 16.86 0.34
C ALA A 86 5.31 17.42 1.74
N MET A 87 4.25 18.00 2.33
CA MET A 87 4.25 18.49 3.71
C MET A 87 4.07 17.36 4.74
N CYS A 88 3.91 16.11 4.33
CA CYS A 88 3.77 14.95 5.22
C CYS A 88 4.90 13.96 4.96
N LYS A 89 5.86 13.87 5.89
CA LYS A 89 7.07 13.05 5.73
C LYS A 89 7.15 11.85 6.65
N LYS A 90 6.45 11.90 7.78
CA LYS A 90 6.52 10.84 8.77
C LYS A 90 5.47 9.78 8.44
N PRO A 91 5.83 8.51 8.18
CA PRO A 91 4.84 7.46 7.97
C PRO A 91 3.99 7.30 9.23
N SER A 92 2.69 7.03 9.04
CA SER A 92 1.75 6.71 10.13
C SER A 92 1.47 5.22 10.10
N ASP A 93 1.22 4.62 11.27
CA ASP A 93 0.80 3.21 11.34
C ASP A 93 -0.72 3.01 11.13
N LEU A 94 -1.39 4.04 10.60
CA LEU A 94 -2.79 3.92 10.19
C LEU A 94 -2.96 2.76 9.21
N HIS A 95 -3.86 1.82 9.56
CA HIS A 95 -4.12 0.59 8.82
C HIS A 95 -2.88 -0.29 8.53
N GLY A 96 -1.84 -0.18 9.38
CA GLY A 96 -0.60 -0.93 9.21
C GLY A 96 0.39 -0.27 8.25
N GLY A 97 0.35 1.05 8.08
CA GLY A 97 1.30 1.76 7.22
C GLY A 97 2.77 1.56 7.59
N ILE A 98 3.10 1.22 8.84
CA ILE A 98 4.47 0.91 9.30
C ILE A 98 4.61 -0.59 9.59
N SER A 99 3.70 -1.16 10.38
CA SER A 99 3.71 -2.57 10.80
C SER A 99 3.39 -3.57 9.66
N GLY A 100 2.89 -3.03 8.55
CA GLY A 100 2.59 -3.71 7.31
C GLY A 100 1.11 -4.09 7.19
N ALA A 101 0.44 -3.46 6.22
CA ALA A 101 -0.98 -3.60 5.97
C ALA A 101 -1.30 -4.99 5.41
N THR A 102 -2.36 -5.60 5.95
CA THR A 102 -2.85 -6.91 5.52
C THR A 102 -3.65 -6.79 4.22
N LEU A 103 -3.37 -7.68 3.27
CA LEU A 103 -4.08 -7.78 2.00
C LEU A 103 -5.48 -8.36 2.23
N ARG A 104 -6.51 -7.69 1.72
CA ARG A 104 -7.91 -8.17 1.71
C ARG A 104 -8.31 -8.55 0.29
N PRO A 105 -8.81 -9.77 0.05
CA PRO A 105 -9.26 -10.17 -1.28
C PRO A 105 -10.45 -9.32 -1.73
N GLU A 106 -10.44 -8.86 -2.97
CA GLU A 106 -11.52 -8.03 -3.53
C GLU A 106 -12.23 -8.76 -4.68
N LYS A 107 -11.54 -9.00 -5.79
CA LYS A 107 -12.12 -9.68 -6.96
C LYS A 107 -11.08 -10.39 -7.83
N PRO A 108 -11.44 -11.49 -8.49
CA PRO A 108 -10.61 -12.08 -9.54
C PRO A 108 -10.68 -11.25 -10.83
N PHE A 109 -9.62 -11.26 -11.62
CA PHE A 109 -9.59 -10.67 -12.97
C PHE A 109 -8.57 -11.40 -13.86
N MET A 110 -8.70 -11.20 -15.17
CA MET A 110 -7.75 -11.73 -16.15
C MET A 110 -6.87 -10.59 -16.67
N ALA A 111 -5.55 -10.78 -16.61
CA ALA A 111 -4.60 -9.89 -17.26
C ALA A 111 -3.63 -10.73 -18.09
N ASN A 112 -3.45 -10.36 -19.36
CA ASN A 112 -2.60 -11.07 -20.32
C ASN A 112 -2.88 -12.59 -20.37
N LYS A 113 -4.16 -13.00 -20.35
CA LYS A 113 -4.61 -14.40 -20.32
C LYS A 113 -4.19 -15.20 -19.08
N LEU A 114 -3.72 -14.53 -18.02
CA LEU A 114 -3.37 -15.15 -16.75
C LEU A 114 -4.39 -14.75 -15.67
N PRO A 115 -4.75 -15.68 -14.75
CA PRO A 115 -5.67 -15.38 -13.66
C PRO A 115 -4.95 -14.61 -12.55
N TYR A 116 -5.52 -13.47 -12.18
CA TYR A 116 -5.10 -12.67 -11.04
C TYR A 116 -6.22 -12.56 -10.02
N MET A 117 -5.84 -12.45 -8.76
CA MET A 117 -6.72 -11.99 -7.69
C MET A 117 -6.27 -10.58 -7.29
N LEU A 118 -7.21 -9.64 -7.34
CA LEU A 118 -7.04 -8.30 -6.80
C LEU A 118 -7.21 -8.34 -5.28
N PHE A 119 -6.23 -7.78 -4.59
CA PHE A 119 -6.28 -7.51 -3.17
C PHE A 119 -6.25 -6.00 -2.95
N THR A 120 -6.94 -5.57 -1.91
CA THR A 120 -6.94 -4.19 -1.44
C THR A 120 -6.35 -4.10 -0.04
N VAL A 121 -5.69 -2.99 0.28
CA VAL A 121 -5.27 -2.68 1.65
C VAL A 121 -6.08 -1.51 2.18
N GLY A 122 -6.16 -1.39 3.51
CA GLY A 122 -6.72 -0.19 4.13
C GLY A 122 -5.97 1.06 3.67
N PRO A 123 -6.63 2.22 3.54
CA PRO A 123 -5.95 3.42 3.09
C PRO A 123 -4.81 3.79 4.05
N LEU A 124 -3.63 4.01 3.51
CA LEU A 124 -2.44 4.35 4.29
C LEU A 124 -2.29 5.86 4.37
N ALA A 125 -1.51 6.34 5.34
CA ALA A 125 -1.25 7.76 5.42
C ALA A 125 0.10 8.14 6.03
N PHE A 126 0.61 9.30 5.61
CA PHE A 126 1.70 9.99 6.27
C PHE A 126 1.16 11.07 7.21
N GLU A 127 1.81 11.23 8.37
CA GLU A 127 1.59 12.34 9.28
C GLU A 127 2.10 13.65 8.66
N PRO A 128 1.39 14.77 8.87
CA PRO A 128 1.80 16.07 8.39
C PRO A 128 2.92 16.66 9.25
N GLN A 129 3.72 17.51 8.64
CA GLN A 129 4.64 18.41 9.31
C GLN A 129 3.95 19.78 9.42
N CYS A 130 3.47 20.09 10.61
CA CYS A 130 2.71 21.32 10.85
C CYS A 130 3.65 22.43 11.31
N PRO A 131 3.55 23.64 10.73
CA PRO A 131 4.17 24.80 11.33
C PRO A 131 3.53 25.04 12.70
N HIS A 132 4.38 25.31 13.69
CA HIS A 132 4.02 25.44 15.09
C HIS A 132 3.47 26.83 15.43
#